data_AF-A0A7S0U3B1-F1
#
_entry.id   AF-A0A7S0U3B1-F1
#
_cell.length_a   1.000
_cell.length_b   1.000
_cell.length_c   1.000
_cell.angle_alpha   90.00
_cell.angle_beta   90.00
_cell.angle_gamma   90.00
#
_symmetry.space_group_name_H-M   'P 1'
#
loop_
_entity.id
_entity.type
_entity.pdbx_description
1 polymer ?
#
loop_
_entity_poly.entity_id
_entity_poly.type
_entity_poly.pdbx_seq_one_letter_code
_entity_poly.pdbx_strand_id
1 'polypeptide(L)'
;RFDRTCVELASANAGAEVMRLRSSQENARRTASELQDMLGLKQPPSRIEAYDVSHTQGEATVASRVVFVDGQPSKHLYRTYNIRTVEGIDDYASLRETLLRRFRQRPVGQVGE
;
A
#
# COMPACT_ATOMS: atom_id res chain seq x y z
N ARG A 1 25.28 31.47 23.07
CA ARG A 1 24.62 30.63 24.08
C ARG A 1 23.86 29.55 23.30
N PHE A 2 24.50 28.43 23.00
CA PHE A 2 23.83 27.33 22.28
C PHE A 2 22.67 26.83 23.14
N ASP A 3 21.49 26.81 22.57
CA ASP A 3 20.23 26.74 23.27
C ASP A 3 19.97 25.31 23.75
N ARG A 4 20.23 25.04 25.04
CA ARG A 4 19.96 23.75 25.70
C ARG A 4 18.52 23.30 25.48
N THR A 5 17.60 24.25 25.35
CA THR A 5 16.19 24.02 25.02
C THR A 5 16.02 23.29 23.68
N CYS A 6 16.81 23.64 22.65
CA CYS A 6 16.74 22.93 21.37
C CYS A 6 17.20 21.48 21.48
N VAL A 7 18.22 21.20 22.29
CA VAL A 7 18.73 19.84 22.51
C VAL A 7 17.72 19.00 23.29
N GLU A 8 17.08 19.59 24.30
CA GLU A 8 16.03 18.95 25.08
C GLU A 8 14.80 18.63 24.23
N LEU A 9 14.32 19.60 23.42
CA LEU A 9 13.20 19.39 22.50
C LEU A 9 13.52 18.35 21.42
N ALA A 10 14.74 18.38 20.86
CA ALA A 10 15.17 17.38 19.88
C ALA A 10 15.18 15.96 20.49
N SER A 11 15.66 15.82 21.73
CA SER A 11 15.69 14.54 22.45
C SER A 11 14.28 14.04 22.77
N ALA A 12 13.38 14.93 23.20
CA ALA A 12 11.98 14.61 23.45
C ALA A 12 11.25 14.18 22.16
N ASN A 13 11.45 14.89 21.06
CA ASN A 13 10.89 14.54 19.75
C ASN A 13 11.41 13.19 19.25
N ALA A 14 12.71 12.92 19.41
CA ALA A 14 13.29 11.64 19.05
C ALA A 14 12.67 10.49 19.86
N GLY A 15 12.50 10.66 21.18
CA GLY A 15 11.84 9.67 22.04
C GLY A 15 10.38 9.42 21.64
N ALA A 16 9.62 10.49 21.38
CA ALA A 16 8.24 10.39 20.92
C ALA A 16 8.13 9.66 19.57
N GLU A 17 9.03 9.94 18.62
CA GLU A 17 9.00 9.28 17.32
C GLU A 17 9.37 7.79 17.42
N VAL A 18 10.32 7.41 18.27
CA VAL A 18 10.64 6.00 18.52
C VAL A 18 9.42 5.25 19.07
N MET A 19 8.69 5.85 20.02
CA MET A 19 7.47 5.25 20.56
C MET A 19 6.38 5.12 19.50
N ARG A 20 6.22 6.14 18.65
CA ARG A 20 5.27 6.16 17.53
C ARG A 20 5.56 5.07 16.50
N LEU A 21 6.84 4.86 16.15
CA LEU A 21 7.25 3.82 15.22
C LEU A 21 7.01 2.42 15.80
N ARG A 22 7.31 2.21 17.08
CA ARG A 22 7.06 0.95 17.77
C ARG A 22 5.57 0.60 17.80
N SER A 23 4.72 1.54 18.21
CA SER A 23 3.27 1.31 18.24
C SER A 23 2.70 1.08 16.85
N SER A 24 3.18 1.82 15.84
CA SER A 24 2.79 1.59 14.44
C SER A 24 3.18 0.19 13.96
N GLN A 25 4.36 -0.30 14.31
CA GLN A 25 4.81 -1.65 13.93
C GLN A 25 4.00 -2.74 14.64
N GLU A 26 3.70 -2.56 15.93
CA GLU A 26 2.87 -3.49 16.70
C GLU A 26 1.45 -3.56 16.13
N ASN A 27 0.83 -2.41 15.85
CA ASN A 27 -0.47 -2.33 15.21
C ASN A 27 -0.47 -3.01 13.83
N ALA A 28 0.56 -2.75 13.00
CA ALA A 28 0.70 -3.38 11.69
C ALA A 28 0.75 -4.92 11.79
N ARG A 29 1.54 -5.45 12.74
CA ARG A 29 1.63 -6.90 12.97
C ARG A 29 0.30 -7.48 13.43
N ARG A 30 -0.37 -6.81 14.37
CA ARG A 30 -1.68 -7.23 14.86
C ARG A 30 -2.71 -7.27 13.73
N THR A 31 -2.83 -6.20 12.95
CA THR A 31 -3.76 -6.14 11.81
C THR A 31 -3.43 -7.21 10.76
N ALA A 32 -2.15 -7.49 10.48
CA ALA A 32 -1.77 -8.56 9.57
C ALA A 32 -2.17 -9.95 10.09
N SER A 33 -2.06 -10.19 11.40
CA SER A 33 -2.53 -11.43 12.03
C SER A 33 -4.06 -11.55 11.97
N GLU A 34 -4.79 -10.47 12.27
CA GLU A 34 -6.26 -10.46 12.19
C GLU A 34 -6.73 -10.74 10.75
N LEU A 35 -6.06 -10.14 9.74
CA LEU A 35 -6.34 -10.42 8.33
C LEU A 35 -6.00 -11.87 7.94
N GLN A 36 -4.93 -12.45 8.49
CA GLN A 36 -4.59 -13.85 8.27
C GLN A 36 -5.75 -14.75 8.67
N ASP A 37 -6.26 -14.56 9.89
CA ASP A 37 -7.34 -15.38 10.45
C ASP A 37 -8.64 -15.18 9.68
N MET A 38 -9.00 -13.92 9.37
CA MET A 38 -10.22 -13.60 8.63
C MET A 38 -10.25 -14.18 7.21
N LEU A 39 -9.10 -14.27 6.55
CA LEU A 39 -8.99 -14.73 5.16
C LEU A 39 -8.49 -16.17 5.04
N GLY A 40 -8.21 -16.85 6.16
CA GLY A 40 -7.71 -18.23 6.18
C GLY A 40 -6.32 -18.38 5.53
N LEU A 41 -5.45 -17.38 5.66
CA LEU A 41 -4.13 -17.40 5.05
C LEU A 41 -3.16 -18.27 5.88
N LYS A 42 -2.23 -18.96 5.19
CA LYS A 42 -1.19 -19.78 5.85
C LYS A 42 -0.24 -18.97 6.73
N GLN A 43 -0.02 -17.70 6.38
CA GLN A 43 0.88 -16.77 7.07
C GLN A 43 0.32 -15.35 6.97
N PRO A 44 0.67 -14.44 7.90
CA PRO A 44 0.31 -13.03 7.77
C PRO A 44 0.80 -12.45 6.44
N PRO A 45 -0.03 -11.64 5.75
CA PRO A 45 0.37 -11.05 4.48
C PRO A 45 1.47 -10.00 4.69
N SER A 46 2.68 -10.29 4.18
CA SER A 46 3.79 -9.33 4.18
C SER A 46 3.63 -8.22 3.13
N ARG A 47 2.82 -8.46 2.09
CA ARG A 47 2.53 -7.51 1.03
C ARG A 47 1.05 -7.47 0.72
N ILE A 48 0.49 -6.26 0.74
CA ILE A 48 -0.92 -6.00 0.40
C ILE A 48 -0.94 -5.01 -0.77
N GLU A 49 -1.63 -5.37 -1.86
CA GLU A 49 -1.91 -4.47 -2.99
C GLU A 49 -3.41 -4.18 -3.01
N ALA A 50 -3.77 -2.90 -2.94
CA ALA A 50 -5.16 -2.45 -3.06
C ALA A 50 -5.34 -1.72 -4.39
N TYR A 51 -6.48 -1.97 -5.03
CA TYR A 51 -6.84 -1.43 -6.33
C TYR A 51 -8.13 -0.65 -6.20
N ASP A 52 -8.18 0.53 -6.82
CA ASP A 52 -9.35 1.40 -6.85
C ASP A 52 -9.57 1.90 -8.28
N VAL A 53 -10.81 1.91 -8.76
CA VAL A 53 -11.18 2.42 -10.08
C VAL A 53 -11.99 3.69 -9.89
N SER A 54 -11.54 4.75 -10.56
CA SER A 54 -12.13 6.07 -10.52
C SER A 54 -12.52 6.51 -11.91
N HIS A 55 -13.69 7.15 -12.02
CA HIS A 55 -14.21 7.70 -13.27
C HIS A 55 -14.26 9.22 -13.17
N THR A 56 -13.77 9.91 -14.21
CA THR A 56 -14.03 11.34 -14.39
C THR A 56 -15.25 11.51 -15.29
N GLN A 57 -16.03 12.58 -15.09
CA GLN A 57 -17.33 12.83 -15.77
C GLN A 57 -17.27 12.99 -17.31
N GLY A 58 -16.19 12.59 -17.98
CA GLY A 58 -16.02 12.72 -19.43
C GLY A 58 -14.99 11.76 -20.02
N GLU A 59 -15.19 10.44 -19.89
CA GLU A 59 -14.53 9.36 -20.68
C GLU A 59 -13.23 8.76 -20.15
N ALA A 60 -12.51 9.39 -19.22
CA ALA A 60 -11.25 8.82 -18.71
C ALA A 60 -11.48 8.00 -17.43
N THR A 61 -11.40 6.67 -17.55
CA THR A 61 -11.34 5.73 -16.42
C THR A 61 -9.88 5.48 -16.01
N VAL A 62 -9.61 5.61 -14.72
CA VAL A 62 -8.27 5.45 -14.14
C VAL A 62 -8.34 4.46 -12.99
N ALA A 63 -7.47 3.45 -13.00
CA ALA A 63 -7.26 2.58 -11.86
C ALA A 63 -5.97 2.95 -11.12
N SER A 64 -6.02 2.96 -9.79
CA SER A 64 -4.85 3.17 -8.94
C SER A 64 -4.49 1.89 -8.20
N ARG A 65 -3.19 1.67 -7.98
CA ARG A 65 -2.65 0.60 -7.14
C ARG A 65 -1.82 1.22 -6.03
N VAL A 66 -2.25 1.01 -4.79
CA VAL A 66 -1.45 1.30 -3.60
C VAL A 66 -0.90 0.00 -3.03
N VAL A 67 0.24 0.11 -2.35
CA VAL A 67 0.99 -1.05 -1.89
C VAL A 67 1.45 -0.83 -0.46
N PHE A 68 1.17 -1.80 0.40
CA PHE A 68 1.73 -1.88 1.74
C PHE A 68 2.69 -3.07 1.81
N VAL A 69 3.83 -2.88 2.45
CA VAL A 69 4.81 -3.92 2.76
C VAL A 69 5.07 -3.87 4.25
N ASP A 70 4.87 -4.99 4.94
CA ASP A 70 4.97 -5.13 6.40
C ASP A 70 4.15 -4.05 7.15
N GLY A 71 2.95 -3.78 6.62
CA GLY A 71 2.01 -2.78 7.13
C GLY A 71 2.43 -1.32 6.91
N GLN A 72 3.52 -1.06 6.20
CA GLN A 72 3.98 0.30 5.88
C GLN A 72 3.68 0.66 4.41
N PRO A 73 3.24 1.90 4.13
CA PRO A 73 2.99 2.36 2.77
C PRO A 73 4.26 2.38 1.91
N SER A 74 4.25 1.64 0.81
CA SER A 74 5.37 1.54 -0.13
C SER A 74 5.14 2.42 -1.37
N LYS A 75 5.23 3.74 -1.20
CA LYS A 75 4.89 4.75 -2.24
C LYS A 75 5.62 4.55 -3.57
N HIS A 76 6.87 4.09 -3.57
CA HIS A 76 7.64 3.84 -4.79
C HIS A 76 7.03 2.71 -5.67
N LEU A 77 6.18 1.86 -5.09
CA LEU A 77 5.45 0.81 -5.79
C LEU A 77 4.04 1.23 -6.20
N TYR A 78 3.62 2.46 -5.95
CA TYR A 78 2.31 2.94 -6.39
C TYR A 78 2.29 3.05 -7.90
N ARG A 79 1.17 2.70 -8.53
CA ARG A 79 1.00 2.81 -9.98
C ARG A 79 -0.39 3.29 -10.31
N THR A 80 -0.49 4.04 -11.40
CA THR A 80 -1.74 4.48 -11.99
C THR A 80 -1.86 3.88 -13.38
N TYR A 81 -3.04 3.38 -13.72
CA TYR A 81 -3.35 2.76 -14.99
C TYR A 81 -4.46 3.54 -15.67
N ASN A 82 -4.13 4.21 -16.77
CA ASN A 82 -5.15 4.75 -17.66
C ASN A 82 -5.78 3.56 -18.40
N ILE A 83 -7.08 3.38 -18.23
CA ILE A 83 -7.86 2.32 -18.89
C ILE A 83 -8.15 2.78 -20.30
N ARG A 84 -7.92 1.91 -21.28
CA ARG A 84 -7.97 2.26 -22.71
C ARG A 84 -8.86 1.36 -23.54
N THR A 85 -9.15 0.17 -23.02
CA THR A 85 -9.84 -0.88 -23.78
C THR A 85 -11.29 -1.10 -23.34
N VAL A 86 -11.75 -0.31 -22.38
CA VAL A 86 -13.09 -0.38 -21.81
C VAL A 86 -13.89 0.81 -22.28
N GLU A 87 -15.03 0.56 -22.92
CA GLU A 87 -15.97 1.60 -23.34
C GLU A 87 -17.01 1.82 -22.25
N GLY A 88 -17.29 3.09 -21.92
CA GLY A 88 -18.24 3.45 -20.87
C GLY A 88 -17.73 3.18 -19.45
N ILE A 89 -18.68 3.12 -18.50
CA ILE A 89 -18.42 2.89 -17.08
C ILE A 89 -18.57 1.40 -16.79
N ASP A 90 -17.45 0.68 -16.76
CA ASP A 90 -17.37 -0.73 -16.37
C ASP A 90 -16.14 -0.97 -15.48
N ASP A 91 -16.36 -0.99 -14.17
CA ASP A 91 -15.32 -1.22 -13.16
C ASP A 91 -14.71 -2.62 -13.24
N TYR A 92 -15.51 -3.64 -13.57
CA TYR A 92 -15.03 -5.01 -13.64
C TYR A 92 -14.08 -5.20 -14.82
N ALA A 93 -14.43 -4.67 -15.99
CA ALA A 93 -13.56 -4.67 -17.15
C ALA A 93 -12.29 -3.84 -16.89
N SER A 94 -12.42 -2.69 -16.21
CA SER A 94 -11.30 -1.82 -15.84
C SER A 94 -10.32 -2.49 -14.87
N LEU A 95 -10.83 -3.17 -13.83
CA LEU A 95 -10.03 -3.99 -12.92
C LEU A 95 -9.36 -5.14 -13.67
N ARG A 96 -10.08 -5.81 -14.58
CA ARG A 96 -9.52 -6.90 -15.39
C ARG A 96 -8.36 -6.42 -16.25
N GLU A 97 -8.50 -5.30 -16.96
CA GLU A 97 -7.39 -4.71 -17.73
C GLU A 97 -6.18 -4.40 -16.82
N THR A 98 -6.45 -3.79 -15.67
CA THR A 98 -5.43 -3.40 -14.68
C THR A 98 -4.64 -4.60 -14.17
N LEU A 99 -5.33 -5.65 -13.72
CA LEU A 99 -4.71 -6.87 -13.19
C LEU A 99 -3.92 -7.62 -14.28
N LEU A 100 -4.45 -7.69 -15.51
CA LEU A 100 -3.72 -8.29 -16.63
C LEU A 100 -2.40 -7.55 -16.89
N ARG A 101 -2.42 -6.22 -16.93
CA ARG A 101 -1.22 -5.40 -17.13
C ARG A 101 -0.23 -5.54 -15.96
N ARG A 102 -0.73 -5.56 -14.72
CA ARG A 102 0.04 -5.77 -13.49
C ARG A 102 0.83 -7.07 -13.51
N PHE A 103 0.18 -8.17 -13.87
CA PHE A 103 0.76 -9.51 -13.78
C PHE A 103 1.55 -9.91 -15.03
N ARG A 104 1.27 -9.30 -16.19
CA ARG A 104 2.12 -9.45 -17.40
C ARG A 104 3.55 -8.96 -17.21
N GLN A 105 3.78 -7.96 -16.36
CA GLN A 105 5.11 -7.37 -16.12
C GLN A 105 5.96 -8.17 -15.11
N ARG A 106 5.43 -9.22 -14.49
CA ARG A 106 6.19 -10.05 -13.55
C ARG A 106 6.62 -11.33 -14.27
N PRO A 107 7.92 -11.65 -14.37
CA PRO A 107 8.33 -13.00 -14.76
C PRO A 107 7.70 -13.96 -13.76
N VAL A 108 7.02 -14.99 -14.26
CA VAL A 108 6.54 -16.11 -13.46
C VAL A 108 7.78 -16.76 -12.82
N GLY A 109 8.01 -16.57 -11.52
CA GLY A 109 9.10 -17.28 -10.83
C GLY A 109 9.88 -16.60 -9.70
N GLN A 110 9.42 -15.51 -9.07
CA GLN A 110 10.02 -15.06 -7.79
C GLN A 110 8.96 -14.94 -6.70
N VAL A 111 8.77 -16.06 -6.01
CA VAL A 111 8.27 -16.11 -4.64
C VAL A 111 9.50 -15.82 -3.77
N GLY A 112 9.59 -14.60 -3.24
CA GLY A 112 10.63 -14.24 -2.29
C GLY A 112 10.26 -14.85 -0.93
N GLU A 113 11.20 -15.62 -0.40
CA GLU A 113 11.33 -16.02 1.01
C GLU A 113 11.42 -14.79 1.92
#